data_AF-E4X6E7-F1
#
_entry.id   AF-E4X6E7-F1
#
_cell.length_a   1.000
_cell.length_b   1.000
_cell.length_c   1.000
_cell.angle_alpha   90.00
_cell.angle_beta   90.00
_cell.angle_gamma   90.00
#
_symmetry.space_group_name_H-M   'P 1'
#
loop_
_entity.id
_entity.type
_entity.pdbx_description
1 polymer ?
#
loop_
_entity_poly.entity_id
_entity_poly.type
_entity_poly.pdbx_seq_one_letter_code
_entity_poly.pdbx_strand_id
1 'polypeptide(L)'
;MNAETCEKLCQRLPGWTEKGMVCAGLGAQDTCSGDSGGPLSCSAFISANSTTRTWFLRGVTSFGDAHCGSGNPAAYADVEEYTSWIADEIYRVENEKMEEYDY
;
A
#
# COMPACT_ATOMS: atom_id res chain seq x y z
N MET A 1 6.21 -8.33 4.89
CA MET A 1 5.33 -9.48 4.64
C MET A 1 5.65 -10.04 3.26
N ASN A 2 5.49 -11.33 2.96
CA ASN A 2 5.68 -11.79 1.58
C ASN A 2 4.48 -11.36 0.70
N ALA A 3 4.67 -11.20 -0.61
CA ALA A 3 3.61 -10.69 -1.50
C ALA A 3 2.32 -11.53 -1.47
N GLU A 4 2.41 -12.86 -1.35
CA GLU A 4 1.24 -13.74 -1.31
C GLU A 4 0.39 -13.53 -0.05
N THR A 5 1.00 -13.24 1.10
CA THR A 5 0.30 -12.96 2.36
C THR A 5 -0.20 -11.51 2.42
N CYS A 6 0.33 -10.61 1.58
CA CYS A 6 0.07 -9.18 1.65
C CYS A 6 -1.31 -8.73 1.15
N GLU A 7 -2.07 -9.56 0.41
CA GLU A 7 -3.13 -9.01 -0.47
C GLU A 7 -4.46 -9.78 -0.48
N LYS A 8 -4.76 -10.64 0.51
CA LYS A 8 -5.76 -11.70 0.29
C LYS A 8 -7.20 -11.46 0.78
N LEU A 9 -7.60 -10.28 1.26
CA LEU A 9 -8.74 -10.24 2.19
C LEU A 9 -9.89 -9.25 1.96
N CYS A 10 -9.78 -8.22 1.09
CA CYS A 10 -10.87 -7.23 0.97
C CYS A 10 -12.21 -7.85 0.55
N GLN A 11 -12.18 -8.91 -0.26
CA GLN A 11 -13.39 -9.56 -0.81
C GLN A 11 -14.33 -10.14 0.26
N ARG A 12 -13.89 -10.27 1.51
CA ARG A 12 -14.67 -10.87 2.59
C ARG A 12 -15.51 -9.87 3.39
N LEU A 13 -15.36 -8.56 3.14
CA LEU A 13 -16.01 -7.50 3.92
C LEU A 13 -16.80 -6.54 3.00
N PRO A 14 -18.15 -6.60 3.01
CA PRO A 14 -18.99 -5.67 2.26
C PRO A 14 -18.72 -4.21 2.67
N GLY A 15 -18.41 -3.34 1.71
CA GLY A 15 -18.04 -1.93 1.95
C GLY A 15 -16.53 -1.67 2.04
N TRP A 16 -15.70 -2.72 2.09
CA TRP A 16 -14.23 -2.63 2.09
C TRP A 16 -13.62 -2.98 0.73
N THR A 17 -14.47 -3.22 -0.27
CA THR A 17 -14.11 -3.57 -1.65
C THR A 17 -14.17 -2.37 -2.59
N GLU A 18 -13.93 -1.16 -2.08
CA GLU A 18 -13.86 0.03 -2.93
C GLU A 18 -12.71 -0.11 -3.95
N LYS A 19 -12.93 0.40 -5.16
CA LYS A 19 -11.90 0.40 -6.20
C LYS A 19 -10.68 1.21 -5.71
N GLY A 20 -9.48 0.65 -5.89
CA GLY A 20 -8.24 1.30 -5.45
C GLY A 20 -7.89 1.06 -3.97
N MET A 21 -8.46 0.02 -3.34
CA MET A 21 -8.08 -0.44 -2.01
C MET A 21 -7.52 -1.87 -2.04
N VAL A 22 -6.53 -2.12 -1.19
CA VAL A 22 -5.99 -3.45 -0.88
C VAL A 22 -6.08 -3.67 0.63
N CYS A 23 -6.23 -4.93 1.07
CA CYS A 23 -6.40 -5.24 2.48
C CYS A 23 -5.35 -6.23 2.94
N ALA A 24 -4.80 -5.96 4.12
CA ALA A 24 -3.79 -6.79 4.78
C ALA A 24 -4.09 -6.88 6.28
N GLY A 25 -3.59 -7.94 6.90
CA GLY A 25 -3.83 -8.22 8.33
C GLY A 25 -4.77 -9.39 8.55
N LEU A 26 -4.44 -10.24 9.52
CA LEU A 26 -5.20 -11.43 9.93
C LEU A 26 -5.08 -11.61 11.44
N GLY A 27 -6.20 -11.81 12.12
CA GLY A 27 -6.20 -12.05 13.57
C GLY A 27 -5.68 -10.83 14.33
N ALA A 28 -4.58 -11.01 15.07
CA ALA A 28 -3.95 -9.96 15.87
C ALA A 28 -2.96 -9.09 15.07
N GLN A 29 -2.69 -9.42 13.80
CA GLN A 29 -1.88 -8.58 12.92
C GLN A 29 -2.78 -7.59 12.22
N ASP A 30 -2.74 -6.35 12.69
CA ASP A 30 -3.60 -5.30 12.20
C ASP A 30 -2.89 -3.94 12.35
N THR A 31 -3.40 -2.95 11.63
CA THR A 31 -2.96 -1.57 11.75
C THR A 31 -3.81 -0.84 12.78
N CYS A 32 -3.19 -0.03 13.63
CA CYS A 32 -3.87 0.62 14.75
C CYS A 32 -4.08 2.12 14.49
N SER A 33 -4.86 2.74 15.36
CA SER A 33 -5.01 4.20 15.39
C SER A 33 -3.64 4.87 15.53
N GLY A 34 -3.33 5.78 14.62
CA GLY A 34 -2.04 6.48 14.57
C GLY A 34 -1.11 6.02 13.44
N ASP A 35 -1.38 4.87 12.81
CA ASP A 35 -0.59 4.35 11.70
C ASP A 35 -1.04 4.86 10.32
N SER A 36 -2.11 5.68 10.27
CA SER A 36 -2.65 6.27 9.04
C SER A 36 -1.57 7.00 8.24
N GLY A 37 -1.52 6.74 6.93
CA GLY A 37 -0.46 7.25 6.05
C GLY A 37 0.83 6.42 6.05
N GLY A 38 0.97 5.46 6.96
CA GLY A 38 2.11 4.54 7.02
C GLY A 38 2.16 3.53 5.87
N PRO A 39 3.34 2.93 5.59
CA PRO A 39 3.51 2.02 4.47
C PRO A 39 3.08 0.58 4.80
N LEU A 40 2.32 -0.04 3.90
CA LEU A 40 2.23 -1.49 3.78
C LEU A 40 3.38 -1.98 2.87
N SER A 41 4.43 -2.50 3.50
CA SER A 41 5.61 -3.01 2.80
C SER A 41 5.55 -4.53 2.59
N CYS A 42 5.60 -4.94 1.33
CA CYS A 42 5.58 -6.34 0.91
C CYS A 42 6.92 -6.73 0.28
N SER A 43 7.23 -8.02 0.20
CA SER A 43 8.46 -8.51 -0.43
C SER A 43 8.27 -9.73 -1.32
N ALA A 44 8.88 -9.68 -2.51
CA ALA A 44 8.79 -10.72 -3.53
C ALA A 44 10.15 -11.02 -4.16
N PHE A 45 10.27 -12.21 -4.74
CA PHE A 45 11.34 -12.49 -5.70
C PHE A 45 10.92 -11.88 -7.04
N ILE A 46 11.70 -10.93 -7.55
CA ILE A 46 11.37 -10.18 -8.77
C ILE A 46 11.88 -10.85 -10.05
N SER A 47 12.66 -11.93 -9.93
CA SER A 47 13.15 -12.74 -11.03
C SER A 47 13.37 -14.18 -10.57
N ALA A 48 13.31 -15.13 -11.50
CA ALA A 48 13.61 -16.54 -11.25
C ALA A 48 15.02 -16.77 -10.67
N ASN A 49 15.95 -15.85 -10.94
CA ASN A 49 17.32 -15.92 -10.43
C ASN A 49 17.55 -15.07 -9.16
N SER A 50 16.51 -14.44 -8.62
CA SER A 50 16.65 -13.65 -7.39
C SER A 50 16.97 -14.55 -6.20
N THR A 51 18.10 -14.30 -5.55
CA THR A 51 18.49 -14.98 -4.30
C THR A 51 17.95 -14.27 -3.05
N THR A 52 17.46 -13.04 -3.20
CA THR A 52 16.89 -12.22 -2.14
C THR A 52 15.54 -11.66 -2.57
N ARG A 53 14.70 -11.33 -1.59
CA ARG A 53 13.42 -10.65 -1.83
C ARG A 53 13.66 -9.15 -1.89
N THR A 54 13.00 -8.49 -2.83
CA THR A 54 12.94 -7.03 -2.91
C THR A 54 11.71 -6.56 -2.17
N TRP A 55 11.88 -5.53 -1.33
CA TRP A 55 10.77 -4.85 -0.66
C TRP A 55 10.19 -3.77 -1.56
N PHE A 56 8.87 -3.65 -1.54
CA PHE A 56 8.14 -2.63 -2.29
C PHE A 56 6.92 -2.15 -1.49
N LEU A 57 6.49 -0.94 -1.80
CA LEU A 57 5.30 -0.33 -1.22
C LEU A 57 4.06 -0.86 -1.96
N ARG A 58 3.19 -1.57 -1.25
CA ARG A 58 1.96 -2.13 -1.83
C ARG A 58 0.73 -1.27 -1.53
N GLY A 59 0.73 -0.63 -0.36
CA GLY A 59 -0.39 0.20 0.05
C GLY A 59 0.00 1.26 1.07
N VAL A 60 -0.89 2.22 1.26
CA VAL A 60 -0.78 3.28 2.28
C VAL A 60 -1.93 3.11 3.26
N THR A 61 -1.64 3.03 4.56
CA THR A 61 -2.64 2.82 5.61
C THR A 61 -3.76 3.86 5.49
N SER A 62 -5.00 3.38 5.37
CA SER A 62 -6.17 4.25 5.24
C SER A 62 -7.09 4.11 6.45
N PHE A 63 -7.85 3.01 6.51
CA PHE A 63 -8.83 2.78 7.56
C PHE A 63 -8.85 1.32 8.01
N GLY A 64 -9.33 1.11 9.21
CA GLY A 64 -9.38 -0.18 9.90
C GLY A 64 -10.55 -0.18 10.87
N ASP A 65 -10.72 -1.28 11.60
CA ASP A 65 -11.67 -1.30 12.71
C ASP A 65 -11.29 -0.31 13.80
N ALA A 66 -12.27 0.09 14.62
CA ALA A 66 -12.04 0.97 15.76
C ALA A 66 -11.09 0.36 16.82
N HIS A 67 -11.00 -0.98 16.87
CA HIS A 67 -10.07 -1.70 17.72
C HIS A 67 -9.17 -2.55 16.82
N CYS A 68 -7.86 -2.31 16.87
CA CYS A 68 -6.94 -3.13 16.09
C CYS A 68 -6.83 -4.55 16.63
N GLY A 69 -6.58 -5.49 15.74
CA GLY A 69 -6.45 -6.91 16.06
C GLY A 69 -7.80 -7.55 16.39
N SER A 70 -8.91 -6.95 15.93
CA SER A 70 -10.27 -7.48 16.05
C SER A 70 -10.50 -8.75 15.21
N GLY A 71 -9.54 -9.10 14.35
CA GLY A 71 -9.61 -10.21 13.41
C GLY A 71 -10.03 -9.80 12.00
N ASN A 72 -10.47 -8.56 11.80
CA ASN A 72 -10.70 -7.99 10.48
C ASN A 72 -9.38 -7.41 9.91
N PRO A 73 -9.15 -7.50 8.59
CA PRO A 73 -8.03 -6.82 7.96
C PRO A 73 -8.22 -5.30 7.93
N ALA A 74 -7.12 -4.55 7.91
CA ALA A 74 -7.13 -3.12 7.60
C ALA A 74 -7.15 -2.90 6.07
N ALA A 75 -7.69 -1.75 5.65
CA ALA A 75 -7.69 -1.27 4.28
C ALA A 75 -6.57 -0.25 4.06
N TYR A 76 -5.93 -0.38 2.91
CA TYR A 76 -4.83 0.46 2.44
C TYR A 76 -5.18 0.97 1.05
N ALA A 77 -4.84 2.22 0.75
CA ALA A 77 -4.90 2.72 -0.61
C ALA A 77 -3.94 1.91 -1.48
N ASP A 78 -4.43 1.37 -2.59
CA ASP A 78 -3.69 0.48 -3.49
C ASP A 78 -2.66 1.28 -4.30
N VAL A 79 -1.38 1.20 -3.93
CA VAL A 79 -0.32 1.95 -4.62
C VAL A 79 -0.14 1.48 -6.06
N GLU A 80 -0.42 0.20 -6.37
CA GLU A 80 -0.33 -0.33 -7.73
C GLU A 80 -1.35 0.33 -8.66
N GLU A 81 -2.61 0.45 -8.20
CA GLU A 81 -3.70 1.13 -8.94
C GLU A 81 -3.37 2.60 -9.22
N TYR A 82 -2.66 3.27 -8.30
CA TYR A 82 -2.35 4.71 -8.43
C TYR A 82 -0.98 5.00 -9.06
N THR A 83 -0.23 4.00 -9.52
CA THR A 83 1.14 4.20 -10.06
C THR A 83 1.23 5.25 -11.17
N SER A 84 0.26 5.29 -12.09
CA SER A 84 0.26 6.29 -13.16
C SER A 84 0.12 7.72 -12.63
N TRP A 85 -0.83 7.94 -11.71
CA TRP A 85 -0.99 9.24 -11.07
C TRP A 85 0.27 9.64 -10.28
N ILE A 86 0.85 8.71 -9.51
CA ILE A 86 2.08 8.96 -8.75
C ILE A 86 3.22 9.39 -9.70
N ALA A 87 3.38 8.71 -10.84
CA ALA A 87 4.41 9.04 -11.81
C ALA A 87 4.18 10.43 -12.41
N ASP A 88 2.95 10.74 -12.82
CA ASP A 88 2.59 12.05 -13.38
C ASP A 88 2.84 13.19 -12.38
N GLU A 89 2.52 12.98 -11.11
CA GLU A 89 2.79 13.96 -10.04
C GLU A 89 4.29 14.17 -9.81
N ILE A 90 5.08 13.10 -9.82
CA ILE A 90 6.54 13.19 -9.73
C ILE A 90 7.09 14.01 -10.90
N TYR A 91 6.67 13.69 -12.13
CA TYR A 91 7.10 14.44 -13.32
C TYR A 91 6.69 15.91 -13.27
N ARG A 92 5.47 16.21 -12.82
CA ARG A 92 5.01 17.60 -12.69
C ARG A 92 5.89 18.39 -11.73
N VAL A 93 6.11 17.85 -10.53
CA VAL A 93 6.90 18.53 -9.48
C VAL A 93 8.37 18.68 -9.89
N GLU A 94 8.95 17.69 -10.58
CA GLU A 94 10.31 17.79 -11.09
C GLU A 94 10.44 18.90 -12.15
N ASN A 95 9.48 19.01 -13.06
CA ASN A 95 9.48 20.06 -14.08
C ASN A 95 9.28 21.46 -13.47
N GLU A 96 8.34 21.62 -12.53
CA GLU A 96 8.13 22.89 -11.80
C GLU A 96 9.41 23.36 -11.10
N LYS A 97 10.17 22.45 -10.49
CA LYS A 97 11.47 22.78 -9.87
C LYS A 97 12.52 23.17 -10.91
N MET A 98 12.59 22.48 -12.05
CA MET A 98 13.55 22.81 -13.09
C MET A 98 13.30 24.22 -13.66
N GLU A 99 12.04 24.63 -13.80
CA GLU A 99 11.69 26.00 -14.19
C GLU A 99 12.05 27.04 -13.11
N GLU A 100 11.96 26.68 -11.82
CA GLU A 100 12.40 27.55 -10.72
C GLU A 100 13.93 27.76 -10.70
N TYR A 101 14.73 26.75 -11.07
CA TYR A 101 16.19 26.82 -11.10
C TYR A 101 16.80 27.43 -12.38
N ASP A 102 16.00 27.68 -13.42
CA ASP A 102 16.43 28.33 -14.68
C ASP A 102 16.33 29.87 -14.62
N TYR A 103 16.01 30.44 -13.44
CA TYR A 103 15.98 31.88 -13.13
C TYR A 103 17.06 32.26 -12.11
#